data_AF-A0A643CLR7-F1
#
_entry.id   AF-A0A643CLR7-F1
#
_cell.length_a   1.000
_cell.length_b   1.000
_cell.length_c   1.000
_cell.angle_alpha   90.00
_cell.angle_beta   90.00
_cell.angle_gamma   90.00
#
_symmetry.space_group_name_H-M   'P 1'
#
loop_
_entity.id
_entity.type
_entity.pdbx_description
1 polymer ?
#
loop_
_entity_poly.entity_id
_entity_poly.type
_entity_poly.pdbx_seq_one_letter_code
_entity_poly.pdbx_strand_id
1 'polypeptide(L)'
;MSENYFALLGLEVNFFIDIKTMEKNYVAMQSSMHPDCFSDPAKKESAVVRIAEVNEAYSVLKSPLARAEYILELNGTKLQNEDRNNLVSEVFDMCDSQDAESAITSEISKCQELMGKFFEIGDMYQAALQVEKLKYLKKLNKSGAACSC
;
A
#
# COMPACT_ATOMS: atom_id res chain seq x y z
N MET A 1 17.30 15.45 4.46
CA MET A 1 17.09 14.08 3.97
C MET A 1 15.76 13.63 4.56
N SER A 2 14.72 13.49 3.75
CA SER A 2 13.42 13.00 4.23
C SER A 2 13.57 11.51 4.55
N GLU A 3 13.31 11.12 5.79
CA GLU A 3 13.28 9.72 6.21
C GLU A 3 12.09 9.05 5.52
N ASN A 4 12.30 7.86 4.93
CA ASN A 4 11.19 7.08 4.37
C ASN A 4 10.37 6.43 5.49
N TYR A 5 9.14 5.97 5.19
CA TYR A 5 8.22 5.41 6.18
C TYR A 5 8.76 4.17 6.90
N PHE A 6 9.62 3.37 6.24
CA PHE A 6 10.26 2.23 6.88
C PHE A 6 11.26 2.69 7.94
N ALA A 7 12.13 3.63 7.58
CA ALA A 7 13.09 4.23 8.52
C ALA A 7 12.38 4.90 9.71
N LEU A 8 11.27 5.60 9.45
CA LEU A 8 10.45 6.22 10.51
C LEU A 8 9.91 5.22 11.53
N LEU A 9 9.64 3.96 11.13
CA LEU A 9 9.18 2.90 12.03
C LEU A 9 10.30 1.95 12.47
N GLY A 10 11.56 2.26 12.15
CA GLY A 10 12.71 1.42 12.49
C GLY A 10 12.73 0.07 11.76
N LEU A 11 12.30 0.07 10.49
CA LEU A 11 12.25 -1.11 9.62
C LEU A 11 13.15 -0.92 8.41
N GLU A 12 13.60 -2.04 7.85
CA GLU A 12 14.22 -2.07 6.52
C GLU A 12 13.14 -2.04 5.44
N VAL A 13 13.50 -1.52 4.26
CA VAL A 13 12.59 -1.46 3.10
C VAL A 13 12.38 -2.88 2.58
N ASN A 14 11.24 -3.48 2.93
CA ASN A 14 10.86 -4.81 2.47
C ASN A 14 9.34 -4.90 2.35
N PHE A 15 8.85 -5.71 1.41
CA PHE A 15 7.44 -6.05 1.33
C PHE A 15 7.03 -6.96 2.50
N PHE A 16 7.89 -7.91 2.87
CA PHE A 16 7.65 -8.88 3.95
C PHE A 16 8.17 -8.32 5.27
N ILE A 17 7.39 -7.46 5.91
CA ILE A 17 7.70 -6.93 7.25
C ILE A 17 6.98 -7.72 8.34
N ASP A 18 7.60 -7.83 9.51
CA ASP A 18 6.94 -8.31 10.72
C ASP A 18 6.05 -7.21 11.33
N ILE A 19 4.74 -7.36 11.14
CA ILE A 19 3.72 -6.44 11.65
C ILE A 19 3.78 -6.30 13.17
N LYS A 20 4.13 -7.37 13.90
CA LYS A 20 4.21 -7.30 15.37
C LYS A 20 5.36 -6.42 15.81
N THR A 21 6.50 -6.52 15.13
CA THR A 21 7.66 -5.67 15.39
C THR A 21 7.36 -4.22 15.02
N MET A 22 6.72 -3.99 13.86
CA MET A 22 6.25 -2.65 13.46
C MET A 22 5.32 -2.01 14.50
N GLU A 23 4.32 -2.76 14.98
CA GLU A 23 3.36 -2.29 15.99
C GLU A 23 4.03 -1.94 17.32
N LYS A 24 5.02 -2.73 17.77
CA LYS A 24 5.80 -2.41 18.96
C LYS A 24 6.59 -1.12 18.80
N ASN A 25 7.28 -0.94 17.67
CA ASN A 25 8.05 0.26 17.38
C ASN A 25 7.16 1.50 17.33
N TYR A 26 6.01 1.38 16.67
CA TYR A 26 5.00 2.43 16.59
C TYR A 26 4.51 2.89 17.98
N VAL A 27 4.13 1.96 18.86
CA VAL A 27 3.67 2.28 20.23
C VAL A 27 4.80 2.94 21.05
N ALA A 28 6.02 2.45 20.93
CA ALA A 28 7.17 3.02 21.63
C ALA A 28 7.45 4.47 21.17
N MET A 29 7.38 4.73 19.87
CA MET A 29 7.57 6.07 19.29
C MET A 29 6.50 7.05 19.74
N GLN A 30 5.22 6.67 19.65
CA GLN A 30 4.12 7.52 20.12
C GLN A 30 4.28 7.88 21.60
N SER A 31 4.67 6.91 22.44
CA SER A 31 4.89 7.14 23.86
C SER A 31 6.04 8.13 24.12
N SER A 32 7.10 8.10 23.31
CA SER A 32 8.25 8.99 23.45
C SER A 32 8.01 10.43 22.98
N MET A 33 6.98 10.66 22.18
CA MET A 33 6.70 11.95 21.52
C MET A 33 5.42 12.62 22.04
N HIS A 34 4.88 12.16 23.18
CA HIS A 34 3.61 12.67 23.69
C HIS A 34 3.64 14.21 23.89
N PRO A 35 2.70 14.98 23.33
CA PRO A 35 2.75 16.44 23.32
C PRO A 35 2.69 17.07 24.72
N ASP A 36 2.16 16.35 25.71
CA ASP A 36 2.14 16.80 27.11
C ASP A 36 3.52 16.82 27.78
N CYS A 37 4.52 16.14 27.19
CA CYS A 37 5.89 16.18 27.71
C CYS A 37 6.63 17.50 27.38
N PHE A 38 6.08 18.33 26.48
CA PHE A 38 6.73 19.58 26.07
C PHE A 38 5.99 20.77 26.67
N SER A 39 6.69 21.68 27.36
CA SER A 39 6.09 22.95 27.83
C SER A 39 6.20 24.06 26.78
N ASP A 40 7.12 23.92 25.84
CA ASP A 40 7.40 24.87 24.75
C ASP A 40 6.39 24.67 23.60
N PRO A 41 5.63 25.71 23.21
CA PRO A 41 4.64 25.63 22.13
C PRO A 41 5.21 25.20 20.78
N ALA A 42 6.41 25.66 20.42
CA ALA A 42 7.03 25.29 19.14
C ALA A 42 7.45 23.80 19.14
N LYS A 43 7.92 23.30 20.29
CA LYS A 43 8.21 21.87 20.45
C LYS A 43 6.95 21.02 20.41
N LYS A 44 5.84 21.48 21.02
CA LYS A 44 4.54 20.81 20.91
C LYS A 44 4.08 20.70 19.46
N GLU A 45 4.14 21.80 18.70
CA GLU A 45 3.72 21.79 17.30
C GLU A 45 4.57 20.83 16.46
N SER A 46 5.89 20.84 16.65
CA SER A 46 6.79 19.88 15.99
C SER A 46 6.50 18.42 16.36
N ALA A 47 6.13 18.14 17.61
CA ALA A 47 5.76 16.80 18.06
C ALA A 47 4.46 16.32 17.41
N VAL A 48 3.47 17.20 17.28
CA VAL A 48 2.20 16.89 16.59
C VAL A 48 2.43 16.53 15.13
N VAL A 49 3.25 17.31 14.41
CA VAL A 49 3.61 17.01 13.01
C VAL A 49 4.28 15.65 12.91
N ARG A 50 5.25 15.36 13.79
CA ARG A 50 5.97 14.08 13.75
C ARG A 50 5.09 12.87 14.10
N ILE A 51 4.14 13.04 15.03
CA ILE A 51 3.13 12.00 15.32
C ILE A 51 2.27 11.74 14.08
N ALA A 52 1.86 12.78 13.36
CA ALA A 52 1.09 12.62 12.13
C ALA A 52 1.87 11.83 11.06
N GLU A 53 3.15 12.13 10.86
CA GLU A 53 4.03 11.39 9.94
C GLU A 53 4.15 9.90 10.32
N VAL A 54 4.34 9.60 11.62
CA VAL A 54 4.43 8.21 12.12
C VAL A 54 3.10 7.46 11.93
N ASN A 55 1.97 8.14 12.13
CA ASN A 55 0.65 7.54 11.93
C ASN A 55 0.39 7.23 10.46
N GLU A 56 0.80 8.13 9.57
CA GLU A 56 0.71 7.93 8.12
C GLU A 56 1.59 6.74 7.69
N ALA A 57 2.85 6.72 8.11
CA ALA A 57 3.77 5.62 7.87
C ALA A 57 3.18 4.28 8.33
N TYR A 58 2.61 4.23 9.55
CA TYR A 58 1.96 3.04 10.08
C TYR A 58 0.77 2.60 9.20
N SER A 59 -0.11 3.52 8.82
CA SER A 59 -1.28 3.23 7.99
C SER A 59 -0.89 2.65 6.62
N VAL A 60 0.09 3.27 5.96
CA VAL A 60 0.63 2.83 4.66
C VAL A 60 1.28 1.47 4.79
N LEU A 61 2.20 1.31 5.75
CA LEU A 61 2.94 0.07 5.90
C LEU A 61 2.07 -1.07 6.44
N LYS A 62 0.94 -0.83 7.11
CA LYS A 62 0.04 -1.90 7.56
C LYS A 62 -0.71 -2.59 6.41
N SER A 63 -1.10 -1.84 5.39
CA SER A 63 -1.85 -2.38 4.23
C SER A 63 -0.88 -2.98 3.20
N PRO A 64 -0.99 -4.28 2.83
CA PRO A 64 -0.10 -4.88 1.84
C PRO A 64 -0.11 -4.16 0.50
N LEU A 65 -1.27 -3.67 0.05
CA LEU A 65 -1.39 -2.92 -1.19
C LEU A 65 -0.71 -1.54 -1.09
N ALA A 66 -0.98 -0.78 -0.03
CA ALA A 66 -0.38 0.55 0.13
C ALA A 66 1.14 0.46 0.37
N ARG A 67 1.60 -0.56 1.10
CA ARG A 67 3.02 -0.89 1.25
C ARG A 67 3.68 -1.19 -0.08
N ALA A 68 3.04 -2.00 -0.92
CA ALA A 68 3.55 -2.32 -2.26
C ALA A 68 3.66 -1.07 -3.12
N GLU A 69 2.62 -0.23 -3.17
CA GLU A 69 2.64 1.05 -3.87
C GLU A 69 3.81 1.94 -3.41
N TYR A 70 4.00 2.05 -2.10
CA TYR A 70 5.07 2.85 -1.53
C TYR A 70 6.46 2.32 -1.88
N ILE A 71 6.67 1.00 -1.83
CA ILE A 71 7.95 0.39 -2.25
C ILE A 71 8.23 0.68 -3.72
N LEU A 72 7.23 0.57 -4.59
CA LEU A 72 7.38 0.84 -6.03
C LEU A 72 7.68 2.31 -6.31
N GLU A 73 7.09 3.23 -5.55
CA GLU A 73 7.39 4.67 -5.60
C GLU A 73 8.85 4.94 -5.21
N LEU A 74 9.33 4.34 -4.12
CA LEU A 74 10.73 4.45 -3.70
C LEU A 74 11.71 3.90 -4.77
N ASN A 75 11.31 2.88 -5.51
CA ASN A 75 12.09 2.31 -6.61
C ASN A 75 11.95 3.10 -7.93
N GLY A 76 11.06 4.09 -8.00
CA GLY A 76 10.81 4.85 -9.22
C GLY A 76 10.22 4.03 -10.37
N THR A 77 9.55 2.92 -10.06
CA THR A 77 8.98 2.02 -11.08
C THR A 77 7.78 2.68 -11.76
N LYS A 78 7.81 2.76 -13.08
CA LYS A 78 6.73 3.35 -13.89
C LYS A 78 6.22 2.35 -14.91
N LEU A 79 4.93 2.11 -14.91
CA LEU A 79 4.25 1.35 -15.95
C LEU A 79 3.98 2.24 -17.16
N GLN A 80 3.97 1.64 -18.35
CA GLN A 80 3.63 2.35 -19.57
C GLN A 80 2.10 2.50 -19.68
N ASN A 81 1.66 3.32 -20.64
CA ASN A 81 0.22 3.46 -20.90
C ASN A 81 -0.35 2.18 -21.51
N GLU A 82 0.42 1.48 -22.32
CA GLU A 82 0.03 0.22 -22.95
C GLU A 82 -0.25 -0.86 -21.90
N ASP A 83 0.62 -1.00 -20.89
CA ASP A 83 0.40 -1.91 -19.76
C ASP A 83 -0.93 -1.63 -19.07
N ARG A 84 -1.21 -0.35 -18.78
CA ARG A 84 -2.45 0.07 -18.11
C ARG A 84 -3.68 -0.22 -18.95
N ASN A 85 -3.60 -0.01 -20.27
CA ASN A 85 -4.70 -0.30 -21.18
C ASN A 85 -4.98 -1.81 -21.25
N ASN A 86 -3.95 -2.64 -21.29
CA ASN A 86 -4.09 -4.10 -21.27
C ASN A 86 -4.76 -4.58 -19.99
N LEU A 87 -4.36 -4.05 -18.83
CA LEU A 87 -4.99 -4.36 -17.54
C LEU A 87 -6.47 -3.99 -17.51
N VAL A 88 -6.84 -2.82 -18.07
CA VAL A 88 -8.25 -2.40 -18.14
C VAL A 88 -9.06 -3.35 -19.03
N SER A 89 -8.51 -3.79 -20.16
CA SER A 89 -9.16 -4.75 -21.05
C SER A 89 -9.41 -6.09 -20.37
N GLU A 90 -8.39 -6.66 -19.70
CA GLU A 90 -8.53 -7.91 -18.96
C GLU A 90 -9.63 -7.83 -17.88
N VAL A 91 -9.71 -6.68 -17.21
CA VAL A 91 -10.68 -6.46 -16.14
C VAL A 91 -12.10 -6.28 -16.68
N PHE A 92 -12.25 -5.61 -17.81
CA PHE A 92 -13.55 -5.41 -18.46
C PHE A 92 -14.21 -6.74 -18.85
N ASP A 93 -13.44 -7.64 -19.48
CA ASP A 93 -13.93 -8.96 -19.90
C ASP A 93 -14.46 -9.80 -18.71
N MET A 94 -13.91 -9.61 -17.50
CA MET A 94 -14.40 -10.28 -16.30
C MET A 94 -15.74 -9.74 -15.80
N CYS A 95 -16.02 -8.45 -16.04
CA CYS A 95 -17.27 -7.80 -15.62
C CYS A 95 -18.49 -8.24 -16.43
N ASP A 96 -18.30 -8.70 -17.67
CA ASP A 96 -19.39 -9.17 -18.55
C ASP A 96 -19.88 -10.59 -18.23
N SER A 97 -19.28 -11.24 -17.23
CA SER A 97 -19.66 -12.61 -16.82
C SER A 97 -20.88 -12.62 -15.88
N GLN A 98 -21.68 -13.71 -15.93
CA GLN A 98 -22.86 -13.88 -15.08
C GLN A 98 -22.54 -13.92 -13.56
N ASP A 99 -21.29 -14.25 -13.21
CA ASP A 99 -20.78 -14.35 -11.83
C ASP A 99 -19.63 -13.36 -11.57
N ALA A 100 -19.72 -12.15 -12.12
CA ALA A 100 -18.65 -11.14 -12.09
C ALA A 100 -18.10 -10.87 -10.67
N GLU A 101 -18.94 -10.82 -9.64
CA GLU A 101 -18.49 -10.57 -8.25
C GLU A 101 -17.58 -11.69 -7.71
N SER A 102 -17.93 -12.95 -7.99
CA SER A 102 -17.14 -14.12 -7.61
C SER A 102 -15.81 -14.16 -8.39
N ALA A 103 -15.87 -13.88 -9.69
CA ALA A 103 -14.69 -13.79 -10.54
C ALA A 103 -13.72 -12.69 -10.08
N ILE A 104 -14.22 -11.48 -9.80
CA ILE A 104 -13.44 -10.35 -9.29
C ILE A 104 -12.81 -10.71 -7.93
N THR A 105 -13.57 -11.33 -7.03
CA THR A 105 -13.05 -11.73 -5.71
C THR A 105 -11.94 -12.77 -5.81
N SER A 106 -12.09 -13.76 -6.69
CA SER A 106 -11.07 -14.76 -6.99
C SER A 106 -9.82 -14.09 -7.56
N GLU A 107 -9.99 -13.17 -8.51
CA GLU A 107 -8.88 -12.50 -9.16
C GLU A 107 -8.12 -11.55 -8.23
N ILE A 108 -8.82 -10.85 -7.32
CA ILE A 108 -8.20 -10.06 -6.24
C ILE A 108 -7.25 -10.95 -5.42
N SER A 109 -7.70 -12.14 -5.03
CA SER A 109 -6.92 -13.06 -4.22
C SER A 109 -5.67 -13.53 -4.97
N LYS A 110 -5.80 -13.88 -6.25
CA LYS A 110 -4.65 -14.25 -7.11
C LYS A 110 -3.66 -13.10 -7.27
N CYS A 111 -4.14 -11.89 -7.53
CA CYS A 111 -3.27 -10.71 -7.67
C CYS A 111 -2.48 -10.45 -6.38
N GLN A 112 -3.09 -10.65 -5.21
CA GLN A 112 -2.40 -10.51 -3.93
C GLN A 112 -1.29 -11.55 -3.74
N GLU A 113 -1.55 -12.81 -4.11
CA GLU A 113 -0.54 -13.87 -4.05
C GLU A 113 0.62 -13.63 -5.02
N LEU A 114 0.31 -13.30 -6.28
CA LEU A 114 1.30 -13.01 -7.31
C LEU A 114 2.14 -11.78 -6.96
N MET A 115 1.52 -10.72 -6.44
CA MET A 115 2.22 -9.54 -5.97
C MET A 115 3.28 -9.92 -4.93
N GLY A 116 2.93 -10.74 -3.94
CA GLY A 116 3.89 -11.24 -2.94
C GLY A 116 5.06 -12.00 -3.58
N LYS A 117 4.77 -12.93 -4.50
CA LYS A 117 5.79 -13.70 -5.22
C LYS A 117 6.73 -12.80 -6.03
N PHE A 118 6.20 -11.78 -6.71
CA PHE A 118 7.03 -10.85 -7.49
C PHE A 118 7.95 -9.99 -6.60
N PHE A 119 7.48 -9.56 -5.43
CA PHE A 119 8.35 -8.91 -4.45
C PHE A 119 9.41 -9.85 -3.88
N GLU A 120 9.10 -11.14 -3.69
CA GLU A 120 10.05 -12.14 -3.20
C GLU A 120 11.21 -12.37 -4.18
N ILE A 121 10.90 -12.44 -5.48
CA ILE A 121 11.92 -12.62 -6.53
C ILE A 121 12.57 -11.30 -6.97
N GLY A 122 12.10 -10.16 -6.48
CA GLY A 122 12.63 -8.83 -6.80
C GLY A 122 12.20 -8.25 -8.16
N ASP A 123 11.17 -8.82 -8.80
CA ASP A 123 10.63 -8.30 -10.06
C ASP A 123 9.66 -7.14 -9.78
N MET A 124 10.22 -5.94 -9.69
CA MET A 124 9.47 -4.72 -9.39
C MET A 124 8.46 -4.37 -10.51
N TYR A 125 8.75 -4.73 -11.76
CA TYR A 125 7.86 -4.43 -12.88
C TYR A 125 6.60 -5.28 -12.82
N GLN A 126 6.75 -6.60 -12.64
CA GLN A 126 5.60 -7.48 -12.48
C GLN A 126 4.83 -7.20 -11.19
N ALA A 127 5.53 -6.86 -10.11
CA ALA A 127 4.88 -6.39 -8.88
C ALA A 127 4.03 -5.14 -9.14
N ALA A 128 4.53 -4.17 -9.91
CA ALA A 128 3.76 -2.97 -10.28
C ALA A 128 2.51 -3.29 -11.11
N LEU A 129 2.60 -4.22 -12.07
CA LEU A 129 1.43 -4.68 -12.83
C LEU A 129 0.35 -5.25 -11.91
N GLN A 130 0.74 -6.12 -10.96
CA GLN A 130 -0.23 -6.71 -10.02
C GLN A 130 -0.83 -5.66 -9.07
N VAL A 131 -0.04 -4.69 -8.62
CA VAL A 131 -0.53 -3.57 -7.79
C VAL A 131 -1.56 -2.74 -8.53
N GLU A 132 -1.29 -2.33 -9.76
CA GLU A 132 -2.26 -1.57 -10.57
C GLU A 132 -3.52 -2.39 -10.86
N LYS A 133 -3.38 -3.66 -11.26
CA LYS A 133 -4.52 -4.56 -11.47
C LYS A 133 -5.38 -4.67 -10.21
N LEU A 134 -4.76 -4.85 -9.04
CA LEU A 134 -5.44 -4.95 -7.76
C LEU A 134 -6.19 -3.67 -7.38
N LYS A 135 -5.67 -2.49 -7.73
CA LYS A 135 -6.36 -1.20 -7.53
C LYS A 135 -7.63 -1.10 -8.36
N TYR A 136 -7.57 -1.48 -9.65
CA TYR A 136 -8.74 -1.52 -10.52
C TYR A 136 -9.80 -2.49 -10.00
N LEU A 137 -9.41 -3.72 -9.69
CA LEU A 137 -10.33 -4.75 -9.18
C LEU A 137 -10.99 -4.33 -7.86
N LYS A 138 -10.25 -3.76 -6.91
CA LYS A 138 -10.80 -3.26 -5.64
C LYS A 138 -11.74 -2.07 -5.83
N LYS A 139 -11.47 -1.21 -6.81
CA LYS A 139 -12.37 -0.10 -7.15
C LYS A 139 -13.71 -0.62 -7.67
N LEU A 140 -13.68 -1.61 -8.56
CA LEU A 140 -14.89 -2.24 -9.10
C LEU A 140 -15.70 -2.96 -8.01
N ASN A 141 -15.02 -3.71 -7.13
CA ASN A 141 -15.66 -4.41 -6.04
C ASN A 141 -16.35 -3.45 -5.04
N LYS A 142 -15.72 -2.30 -4.73
CA LYS A 142 -16.33 -1.27 -3.87
C LYS A 142 -17.50 -0.54 -4.55
N SER A 143 -17.46 -0.40 -5.87
CA SER A 143 -18.52 0.26 -6.64
C SER A 143 -19.75 -0.62 -6.88
N GLY A 144 -19.76 -1.88 -6.39
CA GLY A 144 -20.92 -2.77 -6.48
C GLY A 144 -21.39 -2.93 -7.91
N ALA A 145 -20.60 -3.61 -8.75
CA ALA A 145 -20.99 -4.04 -10.09
C ALA A 145 -21.70 -2.97 -10.95
N ALA A 146 -21.32 -1.70 -10.84
CA ALA A 146 -21.70 -0.69 -11.81
C ALA A 146 -20.82 -0.83 -13.06
N CYS A 147 -20.92 -1.98 -13.73
CA CYS A 147 -20.65 -2.08 -15.15
C CYS A 147 -21.86 -1.46 -15.86
N SER A 148 -21.97 -0.14 -15.78
CA SER A 148 -22.92 0.65 -16.56
C SER A 148 -22.10 1.55 -17.47
N CYS A 149 -21.74 1.00 -18.62
CA CYS A 149 -21.89 1.61 -19.95
C CYS A 149 -21.37 0.67 -21.02
#